data_AF-A0A9Q1BE49-F1
#
_entry.id   AF-A0A9Q1BE49-F1
#
_cell.length_a   1.000
_cell.length_b   1.000
_cell.length_c   1.000
_cell.angle_alpha   90.00
_cell.angle_beta   90.00
_cell.angle_gamma   90.00
#
_symmetry.space_group_name_H-M   'P 1'
#
loop_
_entity.id
_entity.type
_entity.pdbx_description
1 polymer ?
#
loop_
_entity_poly.entity_id
_entity_poly.type
_entity_poly.pdbx_seq_one_letter_code
_entity_poly.pdbx_strand_id
1 'polypeptide(L)'
;MAVIKYVVAGLVNLAKYAPTAPSVLECPDAVSSILDLMMIYRETNPVIFTKAAMLLTVLAQEESLQKILLGTSKINDKLRSLLNLQERKLKLKTRQMIAKSKSQGMSMTPSQLMTPLKKKRLVQSFQPDWVLGRFKRQDLEDPIEALKCLMGALNIKF
;
A
#
# COMPACT_ATOMS: atom_id res chain seq x y z
N MET A 1 -7.55 -16.70 6.29
CA MET A 1 -6.89 -15.52 5.66
C MET A 1 -7.77 -14.72 4.69
N ALA A 2 -8.80 -15.30 4.06
CA ALA A 2 -9.67 -14.55 3.14
C ALA A 2 -10.53 -13.48 3.85
N VAL A 3 -11.02 -13.76 5.06
CA VAL A 3 -11.86 -12.83 5.84
C VAL A 3 -11.18 -11.48 6.05
N ILE A 4 -9.93 -11.46 6.53
CA ILE A 4 -9.18 -10.21 6.77
C ILE A 4 -9.03 -9.40 5.48
N LYS A 5 -8.73 -10.04 4.36
CA LYS A 5 -8.66 -9.38 3.05
C LYS A 5 -9.97 -8.67 2.71
N TYR A 6 -11.11 -9.34 2.88
CA TYR A 6 -12.42 -8.76 2.58
C TYR A 6 -12.81 -7.66 3.56
N VAL A 7 -12.50 -7.82 4.86
CA VAL A 7 -12.74 -6.79 5.88
C VAL A 7 -11.95 -5.52 5.55
N VAL A 8 -10.63 -5.62 5.31
CA VAL A 8 -9.80 -4.46 4.98
C VAL A 8 -10.27 -3.82 3.67
N ALA A 9 -10.64 -4.61 2.66
CA ALA A 9 -11.21 -4.07 1.42
C ALA A 9 -12.56 -3.36 1.64
N GLY A 10 -13.41 -3.88 2.52
CA GLY A 10 -14.66 -3.25 2.93
C GLY A 10 -14.42 -1.91 3.63
N LEU A 11 -13.48 -1.87 4.57
CA LEU A 11 -13.06 -0.64 5.26
C LEU A 11 -12.51 0.40 4.28
N VAL A 12 -11.74 -0.01 3.26
CA VAL A 12 -11.28 0.90 2.19
C VAL A 12 -12.46 1.51 1.46
N ASN A 13 -13.49 0.72 1.16
CA ASN A 13 -14.67 1.24 0.47
C ASN A 13 -15.50 2.18 1.35
N LEU A 14 -15.61 1.90 2.65
CA LEU A 14 -16.23 2.82 3.61
C LEU A 14 -15.43 4.13 3.73
N ALA A 15 -14.10 4.05 3.77
CA ALA A 15 -13.24 5.24 3.86
C ALA A 15 -13.29 6.13 2.62
N LYS A 16 -13.68 5.60 1.45
CA LYS A 16 -13.86 6.41 0.22
C LYS A 16 -15.06 7.35 0.30
N TYR A 17 -16.02 7.09 1.16
CA TYR A 17 -17.18 7.95 1.36
C TYR A 17 -16.94 8.82 2.59
N ALA A 18 -16.80 10.14 2.39
CA ALA A 18 -16.38 11.06 3.45
C ALA A 18 -17.24 10.98 4.73
N PRO A 19 -18.58 10.85 4.67
CA PRO A 19 -19.40 10.71 5.88
C PRO A 19 -19.12 9.45 6.71
N THR A 20 -18.59 8.38 6.11
CA THR A 20 -18.30 7.11 6.80
C THR A 20 -16.82 6.92 7.11
N ALA A 21 -15.94 7.79 6.60
CA ALA A 21 -14.50 7.70 6.84
C ALA A 21 -14.10 7.82 8.32
N PRO A 22 -14.70 8.74 9.13
CA PRO A 22 -14.37 8.82 10.55
C PRO A 22 -14.71 7.54 11.34
N SER A 23 -15.78 6.85 10.98
CA SER A 23 -16.21 5.60 11.65
C SER A 23 -15.18 4.48 11.53
N VAL A 24 -14.30 4.50 10.53
CA VAL A 24 -13.20 3.53 10.40
C VAL A 24 -12.17 3.69 11.53
N LEU A 25 -12.02 4.91 12.08
CA LEU A 25 -11.09 5.25 13.15
C LEU A 25 -11.78 5.48 14.50
N GLU A 26 -13.04 5.08 14.64
CA GLU A 26 -13.80 5.23 15.90
C GLU A 26 -13.18 4.43 17.05
N CYS A 27 -12.58 3.28 16.74
CA CYS A 27 -11.85 2.48 17.73
C CYS A 27 -10.50 3.15 18.07
N PRO A 28 -10.15 3.34 19.37
CA PRO A 28 -8.91 4.00 19.79
C PRO A 28 -7.64 3.41 19.17
N ASP A 29 -7.61 2.09 18.99
CA ASP A 29 -6.44 1.36 18.47
C ASP A 29 -6.53 1.06 16.97
N ALA A 30 -7.49 1.65 16.24
CA ALA A 30 -7.71 1.36 14.82
C ALA A 30 -6.44 1.60 13.99
N VAL A 31 -5.77 2.74 14.18
CA VAL A 31 -4.56 3.09 13.42
C VAL A 31 -3.42 2.11 13.71
N SER A 32 -3.18 1.78 15.00
CA SER A 32 -2.15 0.81 15.36
C SER A 32 -2.46 -0.56 14.77
N SER A 33 -3.71 -1.01 14.88
CA SER A 33 -4.16 -2.30 14.35
C SER A 33 -3.96 -2.40 12.84
N ILE A 34 -4.26 -1.34 12.09
CA ILE A 34 -4.02 -1.31 10.63
C ILE A 34 -2.51 -1.35 10.31
N LEU A 35 -1.68 -0.61 11.06
CA LEU A 35 -0.22 -0.68 10.91
C LEU A 35 0.34 -2.06 11.27
N ASP A 36 -0.24 -2.72 12.28
CA ASP A 36 0.17 -4.05 12.69
C ASP A 36 -0.23 -5.10 11.65
N LEU A 37 -1.39 -4.94 10.98
CA LEU A 37 -1.73 -5.74 9.80
C LEU A 37 -0.67 -5.57 8.69
N MET A 38 -0.20 -4.34 8.43
CA MET A 38 0.90 -4.13 7.48
C MET A 38 2.16 -4.87 7.94
N MET A 39 2.52 -4.79 9.22
CA MET A 39 3.70 -5.50 9.75
C MET A 39 3.60 -7.02 9.64
N ILE A 40 2.46 -7.60 9.99
CA ILE A 40 2.19 -9.04 9.99
C ILE A 40 2.19 -9.60 8.56
N TYR A 41 1.51 -8.91 7.63
CA TYR A 41 1.25 -9.43 6.28
C TYR A 41 2.26 -8.99 5.22
N ARG A 42 3.28 -8.19 5.59
CA ARG A 42 4.34 -7.71 4.67
C ARG A 42 5.05 -8.81 3.86
N GLU A 43 5.05 -10.04 4.37
CA GLU A 43 5.71 -11.20 3.76
C GLU A 43 4.72 -12.25 3.28
N THR A 44 3.70 -12.54 4.08
CA THR A 44 2.78 -13.68 3.86
C THR A 44 1.59 -13.32 2.96
N ASN A 45 1.13 -12.06 2.96
CA ASN A 45 0.00 -11.64 2.14
C ASN A 45 0.14 -10.18 1.66
N PRO A 46 0.84 -9.96 0.54
CA PRO A 46 1.03 -8.64 -0.04
C PRO A 46 -0.27 -7.89 -0.33
N VAL A 47 -1.38 -8.60 -0.58
CA VAL A 47 -2.68 -7.98 -0.87
C VAL A 47 -3.30 -7.38 0.39
N ILE A 48 -3.20 -8.05 1.54
CA ILE A 48 -3.65 -7.46 2.81
C ILE A 48 -2.77 -6.25 3.15
N PHE A 49 -1.46 -6.37 2.94
CA PHE A 49 -0.53 -5.25 3.13
C PHE A 49 -0.92 -4.03 2.28
N THR A 50 -1.11 -4.20 0.97
CA THR A 50 -1.43 -3.08 0.07
C THR A 50 -2.79 -2.48 0.40
N LYS A 51 -3.80 -3.30 0.69
CA LYS A 51 -5.13 -2.80 1.08
C LYS A 51 -5.09 -2.04 2.41
N ALA A 52 -4.30 -2.47 3.38
CA ALA A 52 -4.10 -1.74 4.64
C ALA A 52 -3.36 -0.41 4.42
N ALA A 53 -2.32 -0.38 3.60
CA ALA A 53 -1.63 0.85 3.21
C ALA A 53 -2.57 1.82 2.48
N MET A 54 -3.38 1.30 1.55
CA MET A 54 -4.38 2.07 0.82
C MET A 54 -5.48 2.62 1.73
N LEU A 55 -5.90 1.86 2.75
CA LEU A 55 -6.87 2.34 3.74
C LEU A 55 -6.37 3.61 4.44
N LEU A 56 -5.16 3.55 5.00
CA LEU A 56 -4.54 4.71 5.64
C LEU A 56 -4.32 5.86 4.65
N THR A 57 -4.00 5.55 3.39
CA THR A 57 -3.79 6.55 2.34
C THR A 57 -5.09 7.30 2.01
N VAL A 58 -6.23 6.60 1.97
CA VAL A 58 -7.54 7.21 1.72
C VAL A 58 -7.93 8.10 2.91
N LEU A 59 -7.77 7.60 4.14
CA LEU A 59 -8.05 8.36 5.36
C LEU A 59 -7.19 9.63 5.46
N ALA A 60 -5.90 9.55 5.08
CA ALA A 60 -4.98 10.68 5.09
C ALA A 60 -5.32 11.81 4.11
N GLN A 61 -6.31 11.63 3.21
CA GLN A 61 -6.75 12.70 2.31
C GLN A 61 -7.63 13.74 3.01
N GLU A 62 -8.25 13.38 4.14
CA GLU A 62 -8.98 14.31 4.97
C GLU A 62 -8.05 14.86 6.06
N GLU A 63 -7.95 16.19 6.18
CA GLU A 63 -6.99 16.83 7.07
C GLU A 63 -7.21 16.45 8.55
N SER A 64 -8.47 16.32 8.97
CA SER A 64 -8.86 15.89 10.32
C SER A 64 -8.31 14.50 10.65
N LEU A 65 -8.53 13.54 9.74
CA LEU A 65 -8.08 12.15 9.88
C LEU A 65 -6.57 12.04 9.72
N GLN A 66 -5.96 12.82 8.83
CA GLN A 66 -4.51 12.89 8.68
C GLN A 66 -3.83 13.30 9.99
N LYS A 67 -4.39 14.27 10.73
CA LYS A 67 -3.90 14.67 12.05
C LYS A 67 -4.01 13.53 13.07
N ILE A 68 -5.09 12.75 13.03
CA ILE A 68 -5.26 11.55 13.89
C ILE A 68 -4.17 10.51 13.56
N LEU A 69 -3.92 10.25 12.28
CA LEU A 69 -2.87 9.33 11.84
C LEU A 69 -1.49 9.79 12.33
N LEU A 70 -1.16 11.07 12.14
CA LEU A 70 0.12 11.64 12.56
C LEU A 70 0.28 11.72 14.09
N GLY A 71 -0.82 11.86 14.83
CA GLY A 71 -0.85 11.81 16.29
C GLY A 71 -0.61 10.40 16.86
N THR A 72 -0.68 9.36 16.04
CA THR A 72 -0.42 7.99 16.46
C THR A 72 1.08 7.79 16.72
N SER A 73 1.42 7.33 17.92
CA SER A 73 2.80 7.13 18.34
C SER A 73 3.59 6.24 17.37
N LYS A 74 4.81 6.69 17.02
CA LYS A 74 5.78 5.96 16.17
C LYS A 74 5.30 5.63 14.76
N ILE A 75 4.26 6.28 14.22
CA ILE A 75 3.80 6.02 12.84
C ILE A 75 4.94 6.25 11.82
N ASN A 76 5.70 7.33 11.99
CA ASN A 76 6.84 7.66 11.12
C ASN A 76 7.91 6.57 11.14
N ASP A 77 8.26 6.08 12.34
CA ASP A 77 9.29 5.05 12.51
C ASP A 77 8.82 3.71 11.95
N LYS A 78 7.57 3.32 12.20
CA LYS A 78 6.96 2.10 11.64
C LYS A 78 6.97 2.14 10.11
N LEU A 79 6.56 3.25 9.49
CA LEU A 79 6.52 3.39 8.02
C LEU A 79 7.91 3.39 7.39
N ARG A 80 8.88 4.11 7.97
CA ARG A 80 10.28 4.07 7.51
C ARG A 80 10.89 2.69 7.62
N SER A 81 10.63 1.99 8.73
CA SER A 81 11.10 0.62 8.94
C SER A 81 10.51 -0.33 7.89
N LEU A 82 9.20 -0.24 7.64
CA LEU A 82 8.53 -1.02 6.59
C LEU A 82 9.14 -0.77 5.21
N LEU A 83 9.41 0.49 4.85
CA LEU A 83 9.98 0.82 3.55
C LEU A 83 11.38 0.24 3.40
N ASN A 84 12.23 0.43 4.41
CA ASN A 84 13.58 -0.12 4.43
C ASN A 84 13.58 -1.64 4.29
N LEU A 85 12.66 -2.33 4.97
CA LEU A 85 12.52 -3.79 4.89
C LEU A 85 12.10 -4.24 3.48
N GLN A 86 11.12 -3.57 2.86
CA GLN A 86 10.68 -3.92 1.50
C GLN A 86 11.75 -3.63 0.45
N GLU A 87 12.47 -2.52 0.55
CA GLU A 87 13.56 -2.20 -0.37
C GLU A 87 14.74 -3.17 -0.24
N ARG A 88 15.12 -3.55 0.99
CA ARG A 88 16.14 -4.59 1.23
C ARG A 88 15.72 -5.92 0.62
N LYS A 89 14.46 -6.32 0.79
CA LYS A 89 13.90 -7.53 0.19
C LYS A 89 13.96 -7.49 -1.34
N LEU A 90 13.56 -6.38 -1.95
CA LEU A 90 13.63 -6.21 -3.41
C LEU A 90 15.08 -6.31 -3.90
N LYS A 91 16.02 -5.59 -3.26
CA LYS A 91 17.46 -5.66 -3.58
C LYS A 91 17.99 -7.11 -3.50
N LEU A 92 17.63 -7.86 -2.46
CA LEU A 92 18.03 -9.26 -2.31
C LEU A 92 17.44 -10.15 -3.42
N LYS A 93 16.15 -10.00 -3.75
CA LYS A 93 15.51 -10.73 -4.85
C LYS A 93 16.20 -10.45 -6.19
N THR A 94 16.51 -9.18 -6.49
CA THR A 94 17.23 -8.80 -7.72
C THR A 94 18.61 -9.45 -7.77
N ARG A 95 19.37 -9.43 -6.67
CA ARG A 95 20.69 -10.10 -6.58
C ARG A 95 20.60 -11.60 -6.83
N GLN A 96 19.61 -12.27 -6.22
CA GLN A 96 19.37 -13.70 -6.42
C GLN A 96 18.99 -14.03 -7.87
N MET A 97 18.16 -13.19 -8.49
CA MET A 97 17.76 -13.35 -9.89
C MET A 97 18.96 -13.21 -10.83
N ILE A 98 19.83 -12.23 -10.60
CA ILE A 98 21.09 -12.04 -11.36
C ILE A 98 22.04 -13.24 -11.17
N ALA A 99 22.18 -13.75 -9.95
CA ALA A 99 23.03 -14.91 -9.69
C ALA A 99 22.51 -16.16 -10.41
N LYS A 100 21.18 -16.37 -10.40
CA LYS A 100 20.53 -17.47 -11.12
C LYS A 100 20.70 -17.35 -12.64
N SER A 101 20.50 -16.17 -13.22
CA SER A 101 20.68 -15.98 -14.67
C SER A 101 22.13 -16.26 -15.09
N LYS A 102 23.12 -15.77 -14.33
CA LYS A 102 24.54 -16.07 -14.55
C LYS A 102 24.84 -17.58 -14.49
N SER A 103 24.26 -18.30 -13.52
CA SER A 103 24.44 -19.76 -13.41
C SER A 103 23.80 -20.55 -14.56
N GLN A 104 22.79 -19.99 -15.22
CA GLN A 104 22.11 -20.58 -16.38
C GLN A 104 22.74 -20.15 -17.72
N GLY A 105 23.89 -19.47 -17.70
CA GLY A 105 24.57 -18.97 -18.91
C GLY A 105 23.85 -17.78 -19.58
N MET A 106 22.81 -17.23 -18.95
CA MET A 106 22.09 -16.06 -19.46
C MET A 106 22.67 -14.78 -18.84
N SER A 107 23.42 -14.01 -19.64
CA SER A 107 23.90 -12.69 -19.23
C SER A 107 22.75 -11.67 -19.28
N MET A 108 21.95 -11.63 -18.20
CA MET A 108 20.87 -10.65 -18.04
C MET A 108 21.38 -9.45 -17.24
N THR A 109 21.27 -8.25 -17.81
CA THR A 109 21.53 -6.99 -17.09
C THR A 109 20.37 -6.66 -16.15
N PRO A 110 20.57 -5.91 -15.03
CA PRO A 110 19.51 -5.57 -14.09
C PRO A 110 18.30 -4.87 -14.74
N SER A 111 18.55 -4.12 -15.82
CA SER A 111 17.53 -3.40 -16.59
C SER A 111 16.60 -4.33 -17.39
N GLN A 112 17.08 -5.51 -17.80
CA GLN A 112 16.32 -6.49 -18.60
C GLN A 112 15.40 -7.38 -17.75
N LEU A 113 15.56 -7.41 -16.43
CA LEU A 113 14.73 -8.19 -15.51
C LEU A 113 13.47 -7.43 -15.04
N MET A 114 13.42 -6.11 -15.31
CA MET A 114 12.25 -5.27 -15.07
C MET A 114 11.37 -5.29 -16.32
N THR A 115 10.52 -6.32 -16.49
CA THR A 115 9.53 -6.31 -17.57
C THR A 115 8.59 -5.11 -17.39
N PRO A 116 8.43 -4.22 -18.38
CA PRO A 116 7.43 -3.17 -18.29
C PRO A 116 6.05 -3.83 -18.25
N LEU A 117 5.30 -3.59 -17.18
CA LEU A 117 3.94 -4.08 -17.04
C LEU A 117 3.12 -3.49 -18.20
N LYS A 118 2.66 -4.34 -19.13
CA LYS A 118 1.76 -3.91 -20.21
C LYS A 118 0.54 -3.25 -19.58
N LYS A 119 0.45 -1.92 -19.63
CA LYS A 119 -0.73 -1.16 -19.20
C LYS A 119 -1.92 -1.67 -19.98
N LYS A 120 -2.83 -2.40 -19.32
CA LYS A 120 -4.13 -2.76 -19.90
C LYS A 120 -4.86 -1.45 -20.20
N ARG A 121 -5.24 -1.24 -21.46
CA ARG A 121 -6.08 -0.11 -21.88
C ARG A 121 -7.45 -0.28 -21.21
N LEU A 122 -7.76 0.58 -20.24
CA LEU A 122 -9.03 0.56 -19.52
C LEU A 122 -10.14 1.02 -20.47
N VAL A 123 -11.09 0.13 -20.75
CA VAL A 123 -12.37 0.49 -21.38
C VAL A 123 -13.13 1.37 -20.39
N GLN A 124 -13.55 2.56 -20.82
CA GLN A 124 -14.35 3.45 -19.97
C GLN A 124 -15.73 2.82 -19.74
N SER A 125 -15.91 2.14 -18.61
CA SER A 125 -17.23 1.83 -18.08
C SER A 125 -17.78 3.07 -17.37
N PHE A 126 -19.10 3.22 -17.34
CA PHE A 126 -19.77 4.11 -16.41
C PHE A 126 -19.29 3.80 -14.99
N GLN A 127 -18.88 4.83 -14.25
CA GLN A 127 -18.31 4.72 -12.90
C GLN A 127 -19.05 5.73 -12.03
N PRO A 128 -19.64 5.33 -10.89
CA PRO A 128 -20.33 6.26 -9.98
C PRO A 128 -19.38 7.30 -9.39
N ASP A 129 -19.91 8.43 -8.92
CA ASP A 129 -19.14 9.62 -8.51
C ASP A 129 -18.11 9.36 -7.40
N TRP A 130 -18.35 8.39 -6.50
CA TRP A 130 -17.35 7.96 -5.50
C TRP A 130 -16.12 7.26 -6.13
N VAL A 131 -16.17 6.89 -7.42
CA VAL A 131 -15.03 6.39 -8.21
C VAL A 131 -14.48 7.47 -9.15
N LEU A 132 -15.27 8.47 -9.53
CA LEU A 132 -14.83 9.57 -10.40
C LEU A 132 -14.18 10.76 -9.65
N GLY A 133 -14.44 10.89 -8.35
CA GLY A 133 -13.94 11.99 -7.51
C GLY A 133 -12.49 11.84 -7.00
N ARG A 134 -12.15 12.60 -5.95
CA ARG A 134 -10.83 12.73 -5.28
C ARG A 134 -10.09 11.39 -4.99
N PHE A 135 -10.80 10.27 -5.07
CA PHE A 135 -10.37 8.91 -4.77
C PHE A 135 -9.98 8.07 -6.00
N LYS A 136 -9.73 8.70 -7.15
CA LYS A 136 -9.33 8.07 -8.43
C LYS A 136 -7.94 7.39 -8.41
N ARG A 137 -7.41 7.01 -7.23
CA ARG A 137 -6.16 6.24 -7.15
C ARG A 137 -6.48 4.79 -7.48
N GLN A 138 -5.84 4.28 -8.53
CA GLN A 138 -5.94 2.88 -8.93
C GLN A 138 -5.61 1.97 -7.74
N ASP A 139 -6.28 0.83 -7.68
CA ASP A 139 -5.94 -0.22 -6.72
C ASP A 139 -4.47 -0.60 -6.92
N LEU A 140 -3.62 -0.14 -6.01
CA LEU A 140 -2.19 -0.43 -6.05
C LEU A 140 -1.97 -1.90 -5.69
N GLU A 141 -1.33 -2.63 -6.59
CA GLU A 141 -0.94 -4.03 -6.38
C GLU A 141 0.46 -4.17 -5.79
N ASP A 142 1.34 -3.17 -6.01
CA ASP A 142 2.71 -3.18 -5.50
C ASP A 142 2.79 -2.66 -4.05
N PRO A 143 3.30 -3.46 -3.09
CA PRO A 143 3.52 -3.04 -1.71
C PRO A 143 4.39 -1.80 -1.54
N ILE A 144 5.45 -1.65 -2.35
CA ILE A 144 6.36 -0.51 -2.21
C ILE A 144 5.69 0.77 -2.70
N GLU A 145 5.04 0.72 -3.85
CA GLU A 145 4.25 1.84 -4.36
C GLU A 145 3.12 2.25 -3.39
N ALA A 146 2.39 1.27 -2.83
CA ALA A 146 1.34 1.55 -1.84
C ALA A 146 1.90 2.23 -0.58
N LEU A 147 3.08 1.80 -0.11
CA LEU A 147 3.73 2.39 1.06
C LEU A 147 4.25 3.81 0.77
N LYS A 148 4.86 4.04 -0.40
CA LYS A 148 5.29 5.38 -0.84
C LYS A 148 4.10 6.32 -1.00
N CYS A 149 2.98 5.80 -1.51
CA CYS A 149 1.73 6.55 -1.63
C CYS A 149 1.20 6.99 -0.26
N LEU A 150 1.21 6.09 0.73
CA LEU A 150 0.85 6.41 2.12
C LEU A 150 1.78 7.47 2.72
N MET A 151 3.10 7.28 2.61
CA MET A 151 4.08 8.22 3.15
C MET A 151 3.95 9.60 2.52
N GLY A 152 3.71 9.67 1.20
CA GLY A 152 3.41 10.91 0.49
C GLY A 152 2.12 11.58 0.98
N ALA A 153 1.06 10.79 1.21
CA ALA A 153 -0.20 11.30 1.76
C ALA A 153 -0.05 11.84 3.19
N LEU A 154 0.91 11.36 3.97
CA LEU A 154 1.23 11.83 5.31
C LEU A 154 2.33 12.89 5.35
N ASN A 155 2.85 13.33 4.20
CA ASN A 155 4.00 14.25 4.09
C ASN A 155 5.28 13.74 4.80
N ILE A 156 5.47 12.42 4.86
CA ILE A 156 6.65 11.78 5.43
C ILE A 156 7.67 11.56 4.31
N LYS A 157 8.89 12.08 4.49
CA LYS A 157 9.99 11.90 3.52
C LYS A 157 10.47 10.45 3.46
N PHE A 158 10.76 9.99 2.24
CA PHE A 158 11.33 8.68 1.91
C PHE A 158 12.32 8.78 0.74
#